data_AF-A0A1F4VZ11-F1
#
_entry.id   AF-A0A1F4VZ11-F1
#
_cell.length_a   1.000
_cell.length_b   1.000
_cell.length_c   1.000
_cell.angle_alpha   90.00
_cell.angle_beta   90.00
_cell.angle_gamma   90.00
#
_symmetry.space_group_name_H-M   'P 1'
#
loop_
_entity.id
_entity.type
_entity.pdbx_description
1 polymer ?
#
loop_
_entity_poly.entity_id
_entity_poly.type
_entity_poly.pdbx_seq_one_letter_code
_entity_poly.pdbx_strand_id
1 'polypeptide(L)'
;MESLATVVRQNDVETMLQNARLTRDWPDREEKSKEASRQVRMAMYERALGGIPEDVAREILDILRPCCPDLFASPSPPPNEWQSPGEK
;
A
#
# COMPACT_ATOMS: atom_id res chain seq x y z
N MET A 1 29.66 12.93 7.78
CA MET A 1 29.53 11.89 6.74
C MET A 1 28.34 11.04 7.10
N GLU A 2 27.35 10.95 6.23
CA GLU A 2 26.24 10.01 6.42
C GLU A 2 26.72 8.58 6.21
N SER A 3 26.11 7.62 6.91
CA SER A 3 26.46 6.21 6.74
C SER A 3 25.89 5.67 5.43
N LEU A 4 26.59 4.73 4.80
CA LEU A 4 26.12 4.05 3.58
C LEU A 4 24.71 3.47 3.76
N ALA A 5 24.41 2.92 4.93
CA ALA A 5 23.07 2.40 5.26
C ALA A 5 21.98 3.47 5.23
N THR A 6 22.30 4.72 5.56
CA THR A 6 21.35 5.84 5.50
C THR A 6 21.07 6.26 4.07
N VAL A 7 22.13 6.34 3.24
CA VAL A 7 22.01 6.67 1.81
C VAL A 7 21.21 5.61 1.06
N VAL A 8 21.45 4.32 1.34
CA VAL A 8 20.70 3.21 0.72
C VAL A 8 19.21 3.30 1.08
N ARG A 9 18.88 3.49 2.36
CA ARG A 9 17.47 3.63 2.79
C ARG A 9 16.77 4.82 2.14
N GLN A 10 17.45 5.96 2.01
CA GLN A 10 16.89 7.13 1.35
C GLN A 10 16.59 6.85 -0.14
N ASN A 11 17.52 6.18 -0.83
CA ASN A 11 17.34 5.81 -2.23
C ASN A 11 16.18 4.82 -2.42
N ASP A 12 16.06 3.83 -1.53
CA ASP A 12 14.96 2.86 -1.55
C ASP A 12 13.60 3.56 -1.38
N VAL A 13 13.50 4.50 -0.43
CA VAL A 13 12.29 5.31 -0.21
C VAL A 13 11.93 6.14 -1.45
N GLU A 14 12.90 6.86 -2.03
CA GLU A 14 12.68 7.67 -3.23
C GLU A 14 12.20 6.81 -4.41
N THR A 15 12.82 5.64 -4.60
CA THR A 15 12.45 4.69 -5.64
C THR A 15 11.02 4.18 -5.45
N MET A 16 10.62 3.84 -4.23
CA MET A 16 9.25 3.39 -3.95
C MET A 16 8.21 4.48 -4.25
N LEU A 17 8.48 5.73 -3.85
CA LEU A 17 7.60 6.86 -4.13
C LEU A 17 7.50 7.15 -5.63
N GLN A 18 8.62 7.07 -6.36
CA GLN A 18 8.63 7.26 -7.80
C GLN A 18 7.83 6.16 -8.52
N ASN A 19 7.98 4.90 -8.11
CA ASN A 19 7.22 3.79 -8.67
C ASN A 19 5.72 3.94 -8.45
N ALA A 20 5.29 4.41 -7.27
CA ALA A 20 3.88 4.68 -7.00
C ALA A 20 3.31 5.75 -7.96
N ARG A 21 4.08 6.81 -8.23
CA ARG A 21 3.69 7.86 -9.18
C ARG A 21 3.59 7.33 -10.62
N LEU A 22 4.57 6.53 -11.05
CA LEU A 22 4.54 5.89 -12.36
C LEU A 22 3.35 4.95 -12.52
N THR A 23 3.04 4.16 -11.50
CA THR A 23 1.88 3.26 -11.50
C THR A 23 0.56 4.01 -11.58
N ARG A 24 0.42 5.12 -10.82
CA ARG A 24 -0.77 5.98 -10.91
C ARG A 24 -1.02 6.45 -12.35
N ASP A 25 0.05 6.84 -13.04
CA ASP A 25 0.00 7.41 -14.39
C ASP A 25 -0.02 6.32 -15.50
N TRP A 26 -0.03 5.03 -15.12
CA TRP A 26 -0.03 3.92 -16.08
C TRP A 26 -1.36 3.87 -16.87
N PRO A 27 -1.30 3.81 -18.23
CA PRO A 27 -2.48 3.85 -19.09
C PRO A 27 -3.38 2.61 -18.97
N ASP A 28 -2.80 1.41 -18.87
CA ASP A 28 -3.55 0.17 -18.74
C ASP A 28 -4.16 0.03 -17.34
N ARG A 29 -5.48 -0.14 -17.25
CA ARG A 29 -6.20 -0.18 -15.97
C ARG A 29 -5.95 -1.48 -15.19
N GLU A 30 -5.84 -2.61 -15.88
CA GLU A 30 -5.68 -3.92 -15.23
C GLU A 30 -4.26 -4.09 -14.69
N GLU A 31 -3.25 -3.79 -15.50
CA GLU A 31 -1.85 -3.80 -15.09
C GLU A 31 -1.60 -2.79 -13.97
N LYS A 32 -2.17 -1.57 -14.09
CA LYS A 32 -2.13 -0.57 -13.02
C LYS A 32 -2.69 -1.10 -11.71
N SER A 33 -3.86 -1.73 -11.73
CA SER A 33 -4.48 -2.26 -10.51
C SER A 33 -3.65 -3.38 -9.88
N LYS A 34 -3.07 -4.27 -10.70
CA LYS A 34 -2.19 -5.34 -10.23
C LYS A 34 -0.92 -4.78 -9.60
N GLU A 35 -0.27 -3.83 -10.25
CA GLU A 35 0.96 -3.22 -9.73
C GLU A 35 0.70 -2.36 -8.50
N ALA A 36 -0.38 -1.57 -8.48
CA ALA A 36 -0.77 -0.80 -7.30
C ALA A 36 -1.00 -1.71 -6.09
N SER A 37 -1.67 -2.86 -6.30
CA SER A 37 -1.85 -3.88 -5.25
C SER A 37 -0.53 -4.41 -4.72
N ARG A 38 0.42 -4.68 -5.62
CA ARG A 38 1.76 -5.16 -5.26
C ARG A 38 2.52 -4.13 -4.44
N GLN A 39 2.51 -2.86 -4.87
CA GLN A 39 3.21 -1.78 -4.17
C GLN A 39 2.61 -1.47 -2.80
N VAL A 40 1.28 -1.49 -2.66
CA VAL A 40 0.62 -1.34 -1.36
C VAL A 40 1.05 -2.45 -0.40
N ARG A 41 1.06 -3.71 -0.84
CA ARG A 41 1.54 -4.84 -0.02
C ARG A 41 3.00 -4.69 0.38
N MET A 42 3.86 -4.29 -0.56
CA MET A 42 5.28 -4.04 -0.28
C MET A 42 5.47 -2.91 0.73
N ALA A 43 4.80 -1.76 0.56
CA ALA A 43 4.89 -0.64 1.49
C ALA A 43 4.45 -1.03 2.91
N MET A 44 3.38 -1.82 3.04
CA MET A 44 2.93 -2.32 4.34
C MET A 44 3.92 -3.32 4.96
N TYR A 45 4.50 -4.19 4.14
CA TYR A 45 5.51 -5.15 4.58
C TYR A 45 6.80 -4.46 5.04
N GLU A 46 7.35 -3.55 4.23
CA GLU A 46 8.54 -2.77 4.57
C GLU A 46 8.31 -1.92 5.82
N ARG A 47 7.12 -1.32 5.98
CA ARG A 47 6.76 -0.61 7.21
C ARG A 47 6.79 -1.54 8.42
N ALA A 48 6.21 -2.74 8.32
CA ALA A 48 6.16 -3.70 9.43
C ALA A 48 7.55 -4.18 9.85
N LEU A 49 8.50 -4.26 8.91
CA LEU A 49 9.90 -4.60 9.17
C LEU A 49 10.77 -3.41 9.64
N GLY A 50 10.22 -2.19 9.63
CA GLY A 50 11.00 -0.97 9.88
C GLY A 50 11.94 -0.59 8.73
N GLY A 51 11.73 -1.16 7.53
CA GLY A 51 12.45 -0.83 6.31
C GLY A 51 12.11 0.56 5.77
N ILE A 52 10.85 0.99 5.95
CA ILE A 52 10.42 2.37 5.64
C ILE A 52 9.66 3.03 6.80
N PRO A 53 9.75 4.37 6.92
CA PRO A 53 8.92 5.15 7.84
C PRO A 53 7.40 5.04 7.56
N GLU A 54 6.58 5.29 8.58
CA GLU A 54 5.11 5.22 8.45
C GLU A 54 4.53 6.30 7.51
N ASP A 55 5.11 7.50 7.52
CA ASP A 55 4.73 8.60 6.63
C ASP A 55 4.98 8.25 5.16
N VAL A 56 6.11 7.59 4.85
CA VAL A 56 6.40 7.09 3.49
C VAL A 56 5.37 6.05 3.07
N ALA A 57 5.06 5.08 3.93
CA ALA A 57 4.04 4.08 3.64
C ALA A 57 2.67 4.74 3.39
N ARG A 58 2.32 5.77 4.17
CA ARG A 58 1.09 6.54 4.00
C ARG A 58 1.06 7.33 2.69
N GLU A 59 2.17 7.96 2.30
CA GLU A 59 2.27 8.69 1.04
C GLU A 59 2.05 7.76 -0.16
N ILE A 60 2.62 6.55 -0.16
CA ILE A 60 2.40 5.56 -1.23
C ILE A 60 0.91 5.20 -1.35
N LEU A 61 0.23 4.99 -0.22
CA LEU A 61 -1.21 4.73 -0.21
C LEU A 61 -2.00 5.90 -0.80
N ASP A 62 -1.64 7.13 -0.43
CA ASP A 62 -2.33 8.33 -0.90
C ASP A 62 -2.10 8.60 -2.39
N ILE A 63 -0.92 8.25 -2.93
CA ILE A 63 -0.64 8.30 -4.37
C ILE A 63 -1.52 7.31 -5.14
N LEU A 64 -1.71 6.10 -4.62
CA LEU A 64 -2.39 5.00 -5.31
C LEU A 64 -3.90 4.92 -5.04
N ARG A 65 -4.41 5.54 -3.96
CA ARG A 65 -5.84 5.56 -3.62
C ARG A 65 -6.74 6.09 -4.74
N PRO A 66 -6.40 7.20 -5.43
CA PRO A 66 -7.25 7.74 -6.50
C PRO A 66 -7.37 6.80 -7.70
N CYS A 67 -6.32 6.03 -8.02
CA CYS A 67 -6.35 5.14 -9.18
C CYS A 67 -6.92 3.75 -8.87
N CYS A 68 -6.88 3.33 -7.60
CA CYS A 68 -7.29 1.98 -7.18
C CYS A 68 -8.02 2.00 -5.82
N PRO A 69 -9.21 2.61 -5.72
CA PRO A 69 -9.94 2.74 -4.46
C PRO A 69 -10.37 1.38 -3.87
N ASP A 70 -10.62 0.41 -4.74
CA ASP A 70 -11.03 -0.96 -4.35
C ASP A 70 -9.98 -1.68 -3.50
N LEU A 71 -8.70 -1.28 -3.58
CA LEU A 71 -7.63 -1.84 -2.75
C LEU A 71 -7.70 -1.41 -1.29
N PHE A 72 -8.44 -0.33 -1.02
CA PHE A 72 -8.55 0.30 0.29
C PHE A 72 -9.94 0.15 0.90
N ALA A 73 -10.91 -0.31 0.11
CA ALA A 73 -12.19 -0.74 0.63
C ALA A 73 -11.94 -1.98 1.49
N SER A 74 -12.10 -1.85 2.82
CA SER A 74 -12.22 -3.03 3.69
C SER A 74 -13.24 -3.99 3.09
N PRO A 75 -13.01 -5.31 3.11
CA PRO A 75 -14.07 -6.24 2.82
C PRO A 75 -15.23 -5.89 3.76
N SER A 76 -16.37 -5.50 3.20
CA SER A 76 -17.59 -5.35 3.96
C SER A 76 -17.71 -6.59 4.84
N PRO A 77 -17.91 -6.46 6.17
CA PRO A 77 -18.12 -7.64 6.99
C PRO A 77 -19.21 -8.47 6.31
N PRO A 78 -19.01 -9.80 6.17
CA PRO A 78 -20.02 -10.64 5.56
C PRO A 78 -21.35 -10.34 6.26
N PRO A 79 -22.45 -10.18 5.50
CA PRO A 79 -23.74 -9.85 6.08
C PRO A 79 -24.02 -10.88 7.17
N ASN A 80 -24.15 -10.39 8.39
CA ASN A 80 -24.45 -11.06 9.66
C ASN A 80 -25.14 -12.45 9.53
N GLU A 81 -24.41 -13.52 9.19
CA GLU A 81 -24.92 -14.91 9.26
C GLU A 81 -24.63 -15.57 10.62
N TRP A 82 -23.93 -14.88 11.53
CA TRP A 82 -23.60 -15.35 12.87
C TRP A 82 -24.47 -14.72 13.96
N GLN A 83 -25.75 -14.41 13.65
CA GLN A 83 -26.73 -14.32 14.72
C GLN A 83 -27.03 -15.75 15.18
N SER A 84 -26.28 -16.23 16.18
CA SER A 84 -26.63 -17.44 16.92
C SER A 84 -28.10 -17.34 17.35
N PRO A 85 -28.98 -18.25 16.90
CA PRO A 85 -30.37 -18.17 17.26
C PRO A 85 -30.53 -18.63 18.72
N GLY A 86 -30.89 -17.68 19.58
CA GLY A 86 -31.63 -17.94 20.80
C GLY A 86 -30.80 -18.39 22.00
N GLU A 87 -30.44 -17.42 22.85
CA GLU A 87 -30.60 -17.65 24.29
C GLU A 87 -32.11 -17.65 24.59
N LYS A 88 -32.63 -18.82 24.97
CA LYS A 88 -33.86 -18.97 25.75
C LYS A 88 -33.54 -19.84 26.95
#